data_AF-A0A7C1C850-F1
#
_entry.id   AF-A0A7C1C850-F1
#
_cell.length_a   1.000
_cell.length_b   1.000
_cell.length_c   1.000
_cell.angle_alpha   90.00
_cell.angle_beta   90.00
_cell.angle_gamma   90.00
#
_symmetry.space_group_name_H-M   'P 1'
#
loop_
_entity.id
_entity.type
_entity.pdbx_description
1 polymer ?
#
loop_
_entity_poly.entity_id
_entity_poly.type
_entity_poly.pdbx_seq_one_letter_code
_entity_poly.pdbx_strand_id
1 'polypeptide(L)'
;MILRMIAPGKRKGPEMRGSRLFLSLLISIVLLVLAGCDFTTEDRNGKAMSVKKGITEPAAGIKSLTCFKCHPYKEFSRVFPHDLHIRAGLHCTQCHIIKSHKTHALNKETCKKCHNLTVLNMKTSSMPVRFNHEKHTEMFDCKDCHTEVFPMKLNGKKIIMDEIFKGKYCGKCHNGETAFSSSDCNRCHKA
;
A
#
# COMPACT_ATOMS: atom_id res chain seq x y z
N MET A 1 76.88 -20.80 -4.32
CA MET A 1 76.98 -20.40 -2.90
C MET A 1 75.75 -20.94 -2.17
N ILE A 2 75.94 -22.07 -1.49
CA ILE A 2 75.28 -22.54 -0.25
C ILE A 2 73.76 -22.35 -0.09
N LEU A 3 73.10 -23.49 -0.26
CA LEU A 3 71.82 -23.94 0.29
C LEU A 3 71.67 -23.64 1.81
N ARG A 4 70.57 -23.05 2.26
CA ARG A 4 70.03 -23.32 3.60
C ARG A 4 68.50 -23.42 3.60
N MET A 5 68.06 -24.64 3.85
CA MET A 5 66.70 -25.03 4.19
C MET A 5 66.32 -24.48 5.59
N ILE A 6 65.08 -24.03 5.75
CA ILE A 6 64.43 -23.89 7.07
C ILE A 6 63.04 -24.53 6.98
N ALA A 7 62.80 -25.49 7.87
CA ALA A 7 61.63 -26.35 7.95
C ALA A 7 60.35 -25.63 8.44
N PRO A 8 59.15 -26.18 8.19
CA PRO A 8 57.89 -25.62 8.68
C PRO A 8 57.64 -25.93 10.16
N GLY A 9 57.46 -24.89 10.98
CA GLY A 9 57.05 -24.99 12.38
C GLY A 9 55.58 -25.38 12.53
N LYS A 10 55.31 -26.51 13.22
CA LYS A 10 53.99 -26.90 13.70
C LYS A 10 53.49 -25.89 14.74
N ARG A 11 52.40 -25.17 14.45
CA ARG A 11 51.58 -24.52 15.49
C ARG A 11 50.47 -25.48 15.92
N LYS A 12 50.46 -25.84 17.21
CA LYS A 12 49.40 -26.60 17.87
C LYS A 12 48.15 -25.72 17.95
N GLY A 13 47.02 -26.22 17.45
CA GLY A 13 45.72 -25.58 17.61
C GLY A 13 45.21 -25.68 19.07
N PRO A 14 44.34 -24.76 19.51
CA PRO A 14 43.79 -24.78 20.86
C PRO A 14 42.84 -25.98 21.04
N GLU A 15 43.06 -26.68 22.14
CA GLU A 15 42.32 -27.84 22.61
C GLU A 15 40.90 -27.42 23.05
N MET A 16 39.87 -27.82 22.29
CA MET A 16 38.46 -27.50 22.61
C MET A 16 37.90 -28.46 23.67
N ARG A 17 37.99 -28.05 24.94
CA ARG A 17 37.34 -28.72 26.07
C ARG A 17 36.06 -27.97 26.43
N GLY A 18 34.91 -28.40 25.91
CA GLY A 18 33.62 -27.76 26.25
C GLY A 18 32.41 -28.07 25.36
N SER A 19 32.33 -29.25 24.76
CA SER A 19 31.32 -29.57 23.72
C SER A 19 29.99 -30.15 24.22
N ARG A 20 29.79 -30.33 25.54
CA ARG A 20 28.53 -30.89 26.08
C ARG A 20 27.56 -29.86 26.65
N LEU A 21 28.05 -28.69 27.09
CA LEU A 21 27.20 -27.61 27.65
C LEU A 21 26.57 -26.71 26.59
N PHE A 22 27.24 -26.54 25.45
CA PHE A 22 26.71 -25.71 24.34
C PHE A 22 25.62 -26.43 23.53
N LEU A 23 25.70 -27.76 23.42
CA LEU A 23 24.72 -28.53 22.65
C LEU A 23 23.38 -28.62 23.39
N SER A 24 23.38 -28.75 24.72
CA SER A 24 22.18 -28.72 25.55
C SER A 24 21.52 -27.35 25.60
N LEU A 25 22.29 -26.26 25.57
CA LEU A 25 21.74 -24.89 25.53
C LEU A 25 21.01 -24.61 24.20
N LEU A 26 21.59 -25.08 23.08
CA LEU A 26 20.97 -24.94 21.76
C LEU A 26 19.71 -25.81 21.61
N ILE A 27 19.70 -27.02 22.17
CA ILE A 27 18.51 -27.89 22.17
C ILE A 27 17.37 -27.30 23.00
N SER A 28 17.66 -26.68 24.15
CA SER A 28 16.64 -25.98 24.96
C SER A 28 16.07 -24.73 24.28
N ILE A 29 16.91 -23.96 23.58
CA ILE A 29 16.45 -22.78 22.81
C ILE A 29 15.57 -23.20 21.62
N VAL A 30 15.92 -24.30 20.94
CA VAL A 30 15.11 -24.85 19.84
C VAL A 30 13.78 -25.43 20.34
N LEU A 31 13.75 -26.06 21.52
CA LEU A 31 12.50 -26.53 22.14
C LEU A 31 11.58 -25.36 22.53
N LEU A 32 12.13 -24.25 23.02
CA LEU A 32 11.39 -23.02 23.34
C LEU A 32 10.83 -22.33 22.09
N VAL A 33 11.54 -22.39 20.96
CA VAL A 33 11.05 -21.83 19.68
C VAL A 33 9.97 -22.72 19.04
N LEU A 34 10.07 -24.05 19.18
CA LEU A 34 9.06 -24.99 18.66
C LEU A 34 7.80 -25.09 19.53
N ALA A 35 7.87 -24.70 20.81
CA ALA A 35 6.73 -24.70 21.74
C ALA A 35 5.79 -23.47 21.62
N GLY A 36 5.94 -22.63 20.59
CA GLY A 36 4.93 -21.64 20.20
C GLY A 36 4.74 -20.48 21.18
N CYS A 37 5.53 -19.42 21.01
CA CYS A 37 5.13 -18.11 21.54
C CYS A 37 4.02 -17.53 20.65
N ASP A 38 2.75 -17.73 21.03
CA ASP A 38 1.66 -16.87 20.57
C ASP A 38 1.84 -15.49 21.22
N PHE A 39 2.38 -14.54 20.45
CA PHE A 39 2.54 -13.15 20.90
C PHE A 39 1.18 -12.44 20.81
N THR A 40 0.39 -12.50 21.88
CA THR A 40 -0.80 -11.66 22.04
C THR A 40 -0.38 -10.30 22.58
N THR A 41 -0.55 -9.23 21.78
CA THR A 41 -0.47 -7.87 22.30
C THR A 41 -1.78 -7.52 23.00
N GLU A 42 -1.76 -7.37 24.32
CA GLU A 42 -2.89 -6.89 25.12
C GLU A 42 -3.01 -5.37 25.02
N ASP A 43 -4.21 -4.88 24.69
CA ASP A 43 -4.55 -3.47 24.86
C ASP A 43 -4.94 -3.19 26.32
N ARG A 44 -4.96 -1.90 26.70
CA ARG A 44 -5.29 -1.47 28.08
C ARG A 44 -6.72 -1.82 28.56
N ASN A 45 -7.52 -2.50 27.74
CA ASN A 45 -8.88 -2.93 28.06
C ASN A 45 -9.09 -4.46 27.96
N GLY A 46 -8.01 -5.25 27.89
CA GLY A 46 -8.08 -6.69 28.13
C GLY A 46 -8.85 -7.50 27.08
N LYS A 47 -8.97 -7.00 25.84
CA LYS A 47 -9.57 -7.78 24.74
C LYS A 47 -8.50 -8.21 23.76
N ALA A 48 -8.26 -9.52 23.68
CA ALA A 48 -7.36 -10.11 22.69
C ALA A 48 -7.77 -9.67 21.27
N MET A 49 -6.94 -8.84 20.62
CA MET A 49 -7.12 -8.46 19.23
C MET A 49 -6.06 -9.18 18.39
N SER A 50 -6.48 -10.27 17.76
CA SER A 50 -5.71 -10.92 16.70
C SER A 50 -5.59 -9.94 15.53
N VAL A 51 -4.36 -9.50 15.22
CA VAL A 51 -4.07 -8.82 13.95
C VAL A 51 -4.19 -9.85 12.83
N LYS A 52 -5.43 -10.09 12.38
CA LYS A 52 -5.70 -10.90 11.20
C LYS A 52 -5.22 -10.16 9.95
N LYS A 53 -4.19 -10.73 9.34
CA LYS A 53 -3.75 -10.54 7.96
C LYS A 53 -4.96 -10.64 7.01
N GLY A 54 -5.32 -9.53 6.36
CA GLY A 54 -6.32 -9.50 5.28
C GLY A 54 -7.76 -9.29 5.76
N ILE A 55 -8.27 -8.09 5.51
CA ILE A 55 -9.69 -7.73 5.56
C ILE A 55 -10.45 -8.69 4.63
N THR A 56 -11.11 -9.69 5.19
CA THR A 56 -11.84 -10.72 4.43
C THR A 56 -13.30 -10.87 4.83
N GLU A 57 -13.77 -10.15 5.86
CA GLU A 57 -15.17 -10.21 6.29
C GLU A 57 -15.81 -8.82 6.27
N PRO A 58 -16.82 -8.58 5.41
CA PRO A 58 -17.56 -7.32 5.43
C PRO A 58 -18.32 -7.19 6.75
N ALA A 59 -18.50 -5.95 7.23
CA ALA A 59 -19.30 -5.64 8.41
C ALA A 59 -20.63 -6.42 8.39
N ALA A 60 -21.03 -7.01 9.53
CA ALA A 60 -22.12 -8.00 9.61
C ALA A 60 -23.43 -7.59 8.92
N GLY A 61 -23.73 -6.28 8.85
CA GLY A 61 -24.92 -5.74 8.18
C GLY A 61 -24.88 -5.73 6.64
N ILE A 62 -23.72 -5.95 6.00
CA ILE A 62 -23.58 -5.90 4.53
C ILE A 62 -23.97 -7.24 3.90
N LYS A 63 -23.71 -8.36 4.59
CA LYS A 63 -24.00 -9.72 4.09
C LYS A 63 -25.48 -9.96 3.80
N SER A 64 -26.39 -9.18 4.41
CA SER A 64 -27.84 -9.29 4.23
C SER A 64 -28.40 -8.50 3.04
N LEU A 65 -27.59 -7.67 2.37
CA LEU A 65 -28.07 -6.88 1.23
C LEU A 65 -28.38 -7.78 0.01
N THR A 66 -29.51 -7.52 -0.64
CA THR A 66 -30.02 -8.30 -1.79
C THR A 66 -29.01 -8.46 -2.92
N CYS A 67 -28.14 -7.48 -3.13
CA CYS A 67 -27.07 -7.52 -4.15
C CYS A 67 -26.11 -8.70 -3.97
N PHE A 68 -25.81 -9.09 -2.73
CA PHE A 68 -24.85 -10.16 -2.44
C PHE A 68 -25.46 -11.56 -2.42
N LYS A 69 -26.76 -11.67 -2.72
CA LYS A 69 -27.41 -12.97 -2.95
C LYS A 69 -26.92 -13.65 -4.22
N CYS A 70 -26.41 -12.89 -5.20
CA CYS A 70 -25.97 -13.41 -6.49
C CYS A 70 -24.44 -13.44 -6.68
N HIS A 71 -23.70 -12.49 -6.09
CA HIS A 71 -22.24 -12.41 -6.19
C HIS A 71 -21.59 -12.10 -4.85
N PRO A 72 -20.38 -12.63 -4.57
CA PRO A 72 -19.72 -12.40 -3.29
C PRO A 72 -19.14 -10.97 -3.22
N TYR A 73 -19.15 -10.39 -2.01
CA TYR A 73 -18.65 -9.04 -1.71
C TYR A 73 -17.24 -8.75 -2.27
N LYS A 74 -16.35 -9.75 -2.24
CA LYS A 74 -14.96 -9.65 -2.70
C LYS A 74 -14.79 -9.24 -4.18
N GLU A 75 -15.80 -9.47 -5.02
CA GLU A 75 -15.76 -9.04 -6.42
C GLU A 75 -16.04 -7.54 -6.56
N PHE A 76 -16.66 -6.92 -5.55
CA PHE A 76 -17.00 -5.51 -5.54
C PHE A 76 -16.01 -4.64 -4.76
N SER A 77 -15.19 -5.23 -3.87
CA SER A 77 -14.40 -4.48 -2.88
C SER A 77 -12.96 -4.13 -3.29
N ARG A 78 -12.61 -4.23 -4.57
CA ARG A 78 -11.23 -3.96 -5.00
C ARG A 78 -11.03 -2.44 -5.17
N VAL A 79 -9.88 -1.92 -4.73
CA VAL A 79 -9.37 -0.56 -4.99
C VAL A 79 -9.78 0.57 -4.01
N PHE A 80 -10.77 0.39 -3.13
CA PHE A 80 -11.22 1.45 -2.18
C PHE A 80 -11.43 0.93 -0.75
N PRO A 81 -11.08 1.69 0.32
CA PRO A 81 -11.24 1.26 1.71
C PRO A 81 -12.71 1.34 2.17
N HIS A 82 -13.53 0.41 1.70
CA HIS A 82 -14.96 0.34 1.96
C HIS A 82 -15.31 0.32 3.47
N ASP A 83 -14.58 -0.45 4.28
CA ASP A 83 -14.92 -0.60 5.70
C ASP A 83 -14.80 0.70 6.49
N LEU A 84 -13.84 1.56 6.15
CA LEU A 84 -13.68 2.85 6.81
C LEU A 84 -14.91 3.73 6.58
N HIS A 85 -15.41 3.75 5.34
CA HIS A 85 -16.54 4.57 4.93
C HIS A 85 -17.86 4.01 5.46
N ILE A 86 -18.02 2.69 5.46
CA ILE A 86 -19.19 2.03 6.07
C ILE A 86 -19.22 2.28 7.58
N ARG A 87 -18.08 2.20 8.27
CA ARG A 87 -18.00 2.54 9.70
C ARG A 87 -18.28 4.02 9.97
N ALA A 88 -17.99 4.90 9.01
CA ALA A 88 -18.39 6.31 9.05
C ALA A 88 -19.89 6.53 8.79
N GLY A 89 -20.68 5.46 8.62
CA GLY A 89 -22.14 5.51 8.44
C GLY A 89 -22.58 5.62 6.98
N LEU A 90 -21.68 5.45 6.01
CA LEU A 90 -22.04 5.49 4.59
C LEU A 90 -22.56 4.13 4.10
N HIS A 91 -23.70 4.15 3.43
CA HIS A 91 -24.29 3.00 2.77
C HIS A 91 -23.82 2.87 1.31
N CYS A 92 -23.81 1.64 0.78
CA CYS A 92 -23.28 1.34 -0.56
C CYS A 92 -23.96 2.18 -1.66
N THR A 93 -25.28 2.39 -1.56
CA THR A 93 -26.08 3.13 -2.55
C THR A 93 -25.88 4.64 -2.53
N GLN A 94 -25.24 5.19 -1.48
CA GLN A 94 -24.90 6.61 -1.44
C GLN A 94 -23.70 6.93 -2.34
N CYS A 95 -22.82 5.94 -2.52
CA CYS A 95 -21.61 6.07 -3.32
C CYS A 95 -21.74 5.40 -4.69
N HIS A 96 -22.42 4.25 -4.78
CA HIS A 96 -22.62 3.54 -6.04
C HIS A 96 -23.99 3.82 -6.64
N ILE A 97 -23.99 4.30 -7.89
CA ILE A 97 -25.15 4.31 -8.77
C ILE A 97 -25.22 2.91 -9.40
N ILE A 98 -25.90 2.01 -8.70
CA ILE A 98 -26.03 0.60 -9.09
C ILE A 98 -27.18 0.49 -10.10
N LYS A 99 -26.83 0.11 -11.34
CA LYS A 99 -27.80 -0.31 -12.36
C LYS A 99 -27.60 -1.81 -12.58
N SER A 100 -28.67 -2.58 -12.58
CA SER A 100 -28.60 -4.03 -12.79
C SER A 100 -27.84 -4.37 -14.07
N HIS A 101 -26.86 -5.27 -13.96
CA HIS A 101 -26.03 -5.76 -15.07
C HIS A 101 -25.24 -4.69 -15.83
N LYS A 102 -25.00 -3.52 -15.21
CA LYS A 102 -24.12 -2.48 -15.73
C LYS A 102 -23.01 -2.21 -14.73
N THR A 103 -21.90 -1.69 -15.22
CA THR A 103 -20.81 -1.23 -14.36
C THR A 103 -21.33 -0.14 -13.42
N HIS A 104 -21.06 -0.28 -12.13
CA HIS A 104 -21.47 0.70 -11.13
C HIS A 104 -20.75 2.02 -11.37
N ALA A 105 -21.50 3.12 -11.46
CA ALA A 105 -20.92 4.46 -11.46
C ALA A 105 -20.78 4.97 -10.02
N LEU A 106 -19.88 5.94 -9.80
CA LEU A 106 -19.68 6.56 -8.49
C LEU A 106 -20.37 7.92 -8.40
N ASN A 107 -20.99 8.21 -7.26
CA ASN A 107 -21.53 9.53 -6.93
C ASN A 107 -20.41 10.43 -6.38
N LYS A 108 -19.81 11.24 -7.27
CA LYS A 108 -18.71 12.18 -6.94
C LYS A 108 -19.11 13.19 -5.85
N GLU A 109 -20.38 13.58 -5.79
CA GLU A 109 -20.87 14.57 -4.83
C GLU A 109 -20.87 14.03 -3.39
N THR A 110 -21.15 12.74 -3.20
CA THR A 110 -21.06 12.10 -1.88
C THR A 110 -19.64 12.19 -1.33
N CYS A 111 -18.62 12.03 -2.17
CA CYS A 111 -17.21 12.15 -1.77
C CYS A 111 -16.84 13.59 -1.37
N LYS A 112 -17.29 14.58 -2.15
CA LYS A 112 -16.99 16.01 -1.95
C LYS A 112 -17.51 16.56 -0.61
N LYS A 113 -18.53 15.94 -0.02
CA LYS A 113 -19.09 16.34 1.29
C LYS A 113 -18.08 16.23 2.43
N CYS A 114 -17.11 15.31 2.32
CA CYS A 114 -16.10 15.08 3.36
C CYS A 114 -14.67 15.32 2.88
N HIS A 115 -14.40 15.06 1.60
CA HIS A 115 -13.08 15.22 1.01
C HIS A 115 -13.03 16.41 0.06
N ASN A 116 -12.08 17.31 0.27
CA ASN A 116 -11.73 18.31 -0.74
C ASN A 116 -10.86 17.65 -1.82
N LEU A 117 -11.51 17.15 -2.86
CA LEU A 117 -10.83 16.47 -3.98
C LEU A 117 -10.52 17.42 -5.13
N THR A 118 -11.08 18.62 -5.16
CA THR A 118 -11.09 19.48 -6.37
C THR A 118 -9.67 19.87 -6.79
N VAL A 119 -8.89 20.50 -5.91
CA VAL A 119 -7.54 20.98 -6.24
C VAL A 119 -6.55 20.54 -5.17
N LEU A 120 -5.52 19.81 -5.59
CA LEU A 120 -4.39 19.44 -4.76
C LEU A 120 -3.18 20.32 -5.07
N ASN A 121 -2.59 20.88 -4.02
CA ASN A 121 -1.35 21.65 -4.12
C ASN A 121 -0.21 20.83 -3.53
N MET A 122 0.76 20.49 -4.37
CA MET A 122 1.95 19.74 -3.98
C MET A 122 3.10 20.73 -3.79
N LYS A 123 3.56 20.89 -2.54
CA LYS A 123 4.63 21.82 -2.14
C LYS A 123 5.91 21.07 -1.72
N THR A 124 6.31 20.08 -2.51
CA THR A 124 7.44 19.20 -2.17
C THR A 124 8.79 19.74 -2.64
N SER A 125 8.80 20.85 -3.40
CA SER A 125 10.01 21.50 -3.91
C SER A 125 9.79 23.01 -4.05
N SER A 126 10.84 23.73 -4.49
CA SER A 126 10.79 25.16 -4.82
C SER A 126 9.81 25.50 -5.95
N MET A 127 9.37 24.52 -6.73
CA MET A 127 8.34 24.70 -7.78
C MET A 127 7.06 23.96 -7.37
N PRO A 128 6.09 24.63 -6.72
CA PRO A 128 4.84 24.00 -6.34
C PRO A 128 4.06 23.54 -7.58
N VAL A 129 3.38 22.39 -7.47
CA VAL A 129 2.53 21.85 -8.53
C VAL A 129 1.08 21.92 -8.09
N ARG A 130 0.21 22.39 -8.98
CA ARG A 130 -1.24 22.38 -8.76
C ARG A 130 -1.90 21.33 -9.66
N PHE A 131 -2.47 20.31 -9.04
CA PHE A 131 -3.28 19.29 -9.72
C PHE A 131 -4.78 19.56 -9.49
N ASN A 132 -5.60 19.47 -10.53
CA ASN A 132 -7.04 19.71 -10.45
C ASN A 132 -7.82 18.44 -10.83
N HIS A 133 -8.41 17.74 -9.85
CA HIS A 133 -9.22 16.55 -10.15
C HIS A 133 -10.47 16.91 -10.94
N GLU A 134 -11.09 18.07 -10.74
CA GLU A 134 -12.33 18.44 -11.44
C GLU A 134 -12.11 18.38 -12.96
N LYS A 135 -11.08 19.08 -13.44
CA LYS A 135 -10.69 19.07 -14.86
C LYS A 135 -10.35 17.67 -15.38
N HIS A 136 -9.71 16.82 -14.58
CA HIS A 136 -9.39 15.46 -15.03
C HIS A 136 -10.63 14.56 -15.02
N THR A 137 -11.52 14.72 -14.05
CA THR A 137 -12.72 13.90 -13.89
C THR A 137 -13.88 14.28 -14.82
N GLU A 138 -13.72 15.34 -15.60
CA GLU A 138 -14.57 15.63 -16.77
C GLU A 138 -14.37 14.61 -17.89
N MET A 139 -13.14 14.08 -18.04
CA MET A 139 -12.78 13.16 -19.12
C MET A 139 -12.47 11.74 -18.64
N PHE A 140 -12.06 11.57 -17.38
CA PHE A 140 -11.60 10.31 -16.82
C PHE A 140 -12.38 9.91 -15.55
N ASP A 141 -12.49 8.61 -15.32
CA ASP A 141 -13.04 8.04 -14.10
C ASP A 141 -11.95 7.86 -13.03
N CYS A 142 -12.37 7.78 -11.76
CA CYS A 142 -11.45 7.59 -10.64
C CYS A 142 -10.54 6.36 -10.80
N LYS A 143 -11.06 5.30 -11.44
CA LYS A 143 -10.36 4.03 -11.70
C LYS A 143 -9.23 4.16 -12.73
N ASP A 144 -9.29 5.15 -13.61
CA ASP A 144 -8.30 5.33 -14.68
C ASP A 144 -6.96 5.79 -14.10
N CYS A 145 -7.02 6.46 -12.93
CA CYS A 145 -5.87 6.89 -12.15
C CYS A 145 -5.61 5.99 -10.94
N HIS A 146 -6.65 5.53 -10.25
CA HIS A 146 -6.51 4.83 -8.98
C HIS A 146 -6.85 3.33 -9.08
N THR A 147 -6.09 2.44 -8.43
CA THR A 147 -4.86 2.69 -7.65
C THR A 147 -3.58 2.53 -8.45
N GLU A 148 -3.69 2.17 -9.74
CA GLU A 148 -2.56 1.78 -10.57
C GLU A 148 -1.53 2.91 -10.72
N VAL A 149 -2.00 4.10 -11.10
CA VAL A 149 -1.13 5.27 -11.33
C VAL A 149 -0.85 5.98 -10.01
N PHE A 150 -1.89 6.21 -9.23
CA PHE A 150 -1.82 6.91 -7.95
C PHE A 150 -2.54 6.13 -6.85
N PRO A 151 -1.99 6.06 -5.62
CA PRO A 151 -2.77 5.59 -4.48
C PRO A 151 -3.86 6.62 -4.12
N MET A 152 -4.99 6.15 -3.57
CA MET A 152 -6.02 7.03 -3.00
C MET A 152 -5.60 7.56 -1.61
N LYS A 153 -4.40 8.13 -1.54
CA LYS A 153 -3.80 8.68 -0.32
C LYS A 153 -2.95 9.89 -0.68
N LEU A 154 -3.19 11.02 0.00
CA LEU A 154 -2.38 12.21 -0.16
C LEU A 154 -0.92 11.90 0.22
N ASN A 155 0.02 12.32 -0.62
CA ASN A 155 1.45 12.05 -0.46
C ASN A 155 1.79 10.55 -0.35
N GLY A 156 0.95 9.66 -0.89
CA GLY A 156 1.15 8.21 -0.81
C GLY A 156 2.32 7.68 -1.65
N LYS A 157 2.79 8.47 -2.62
CA LYS A 157 4.01 8.20 -3.41
C LYS A 157 4.81 9.47 -3.62
N LYS A 158 6.13 9.32 -3.63
CA LYS A 158 7.05 10.37 -4.06
C LYS A 158 7.04 10.42 -5.58
N ILE A 159 6.67 11.57 -6.13
CA ILE A 159 6.64 11.83 -7.57
C ILE A 159 7.84 12.74 -7.88
N ILE A 160 8.66 12.33 -8.84
CA ILE A 160 9.81 13.09 -9.33
C ILE A 160 9.77 13.16 -10.86
N MET A 161 10.33 14.22 -11.43
CA MET A 161 10.29 14.46 -12.88
C MET A 161 10.94 13.34 -13.69
N ASP A 162 12.04 12.74 -13.21
CA ASP A 162 12.69 11.61 -13.89
C ASP A 162 11.74 10.42 -14.13
N GLU A 163 10.85 10.14 -13.17
CA GLU A 163 9.86 9.06 -13.33
C GLU A 163 8.70 9.48 -14.23
N ILE A 164 8.35 10.77 -14.23
CA ILE A 164 7.37 11.34 -15.15
C ILE A 164 7.86 11.21 -16.60
N PHE A 165 9.11 11.57 -16.88
CA PHE A 165 9.70 11.43 -18.22
C PHE A 165 9.80 9.97 -18.68
N LYS A 166 9.83 9.00 -17.75
CA LYS A 166 9.75 7.56 -18.04
C LYS A 166 8.31 7.06 -18.21
N GLY A 167 7.33 7.95 -18.35
CA GLY A 167 5.92 7.58 -18.58
C GLY A 167 5.15 7.16 -17.33
N LYS A 168 5.67 7.43 -16.12
CA LYS A 168 4.95 7.14 -14.86
C LYS A 168 4.17 8.36 -14.37
N TYR A 169 3.20 8.12 -13.49
CA TYR A 169 2.41 9.18 -12.85
C TYR A 169 1.77 10.11 -13.89
N CYS A 170 2.06 11.41 -13.83
CA CYS A 170 1.61 12.41 -14.78
C CYS A 170 2.00 12.04 -16.23
N GLY A 171 3.20 11.49 -16.41
CA GLY A 171 3.75 11.15 -17.72
C GLY A 171 3.07 9.98 -18.41
N LYS A 172 2.19 9.23 -17.73
CA LYS A 172 1.36 8.18 -18.36
C LYS A 172 0.45 8.80 -19.43
N CYS A 173 0.03 10.05 -19.23
CA CYS A 173 -0.81 10.79 -20.16
C CYS A 173 -0.15 12.07 -20.68
N HIS A 174 0.62 12.78 -19.84
CA HIS A 174 1.37 13.99 -20.23
C HIS A 174 2.67 13.65 -20.97
N ASN A 175 2.54 12.93 -22.08
CA ASN A 175 3.65 12.42 -22.88
C ASN A 175 3.82 13.16 -24.23
N GLY A 176 2.94 14.12 -24.54
CA GLY A 176 2.92 14.82 -25.82
C GLY A 176 2.01 14.20 -26.88
N GLU A 177 1.42 13.03 -26.58
CA GLU A 177 0.51 12.31 -27.47
C GLU A 177 -0.92 12.31 -26.91
N THR A 178 -1.09 11.76 -25.70
CA THR A 178 -2.40 11.67 -25.03
C THR A 178 -2.82 13.02 -24.44
N ALA A 179 -1.84 13.77 -23.94
CA ALA A 179 -2.00 15.13 -23.43
C ALA A 179 -0.69 15.92 -23.67
N PHE A 180 -0.69 17.20 -23.32
CA PHE A 180 0.49 18.05 -23.45
C PHE A 180 1.73 17.42 -22.78
N SER A 181 2.91 17.72 -23.32
CA SER A 181 4.18 17.14 -22.86
C SER A 181 4.53 17.56 -21.44
N SER A 182 5.08 16.64 -20.65
CA SER A 182 5.62 16.92 -19.31
C SER A 182 6.80 17.91 -19.31
N SER A 183 7.35 18.24 -20.48
CA SER A 183 8.36 19.29 -20.64
C SER A 183 7.79 20.72 -20.58
N ASP A 184 6.47 20.89 -20.69
CA ASP A 184 5.81 22.20 -20.57
C ASP A 184 5.67 22.62 -19.09
N CYS A 185 6.78 22.96 -18.43
CA CYS A 185 6.88 23.18 -16.99
C CYS A 185 5.75 24.07 -16.41
N ASN A 186 5.46 25.20 -17.08
CA ASN A 186 4.52 26.23 -16.63
C ASN A 186 3.05 25.76 -16.60
N ARG A 187 2.74 24.62 -17.24
CA ARG A 187 1.38 24.08 -17.21
C ARG A 187 1.02 23.47 -15.85
N CYS A 188 2.02 22.95 -15.15
CA CYS A 188 1.87 22.29 -13.85
C CYS A 188 2.46 23.12 -12.71
N HIS A 189 3.65 23.68 -12.92
CA HIS A 189 4.36 24.51 -11.95
C HIS A 189 3.89 25.96 -12.04
N LYS A 190 2.78 26.24 -11.36
CA LYS A 190 2.25 27.61 -11.25
C LYS A 190 2.73 28.20 -9.93
N ALA A 191 3.48 29.31 -10.02
CA ALA A 191 3.91 30.11 -8.88
C ALA A 191 2.70 30.72 -8.13
#